data_AF-Q4SZU9-F1
#
_entry.id   AF-Q4SZU9-F1
#
_cell.length_a   1.000
_cell.length_b   1.000
_cell.length_c   1.000
_cell.angle_alpha   90.00
_cell.angle_beta   90.00
_cell.angle_gamma   90.00
#
_symmetry.space_group_name_H-M   'P 1'
#
loop_
_entity.id
_entity.type
_entity.pdbx_description
1 polymer ?
#
loop_
_entity_poly.entity_id
_entity_poly.type
_entity_poly.pdbx_seq_one_letter_code
_entity_poly.pdbx_strand_id
1 'polypeptide(L)' 'IELQRDSGLRSKFQDAAIQDFYRLLAPGWKPQLRLHAARVLSMFGSTYLCEQMFSIMDPNKNKHRSRLTE' A
#
# COMPACT_ATOMS: atom_id res chain seq x y z
N ILE A 1 0.74 3.72 -21.94
CA ILE A 1 0.31 3.07 -23.20
C ILE A 1 0.90 1.66 -23.34
N GLU A 2 2.19 1.42 -23.04
CA GLU A 2 2.78 0.07 -23.22
C GLU A 2 2.27 -1.02 -22.26
N LEU A 3 2.12 -0.72 -20.97
CA LEU A 3 1.58 -1.66 -19.96
C LEU A 3 0.17 -2.18 -20.32
N GLN A 4 -0.63 -1.34 -21.00
CA GLN A 4 -2.00 -1.68 -21.41
C GLN A 4 -2.07 -2.44 -22.75
N ARG A 5 -1.01 -2.37 -23.56
CA ARG A 5 -0.90 -3.05 -24.86
C ARG A 5 -0.33 -4.46 -24.74
N ASP A 6 0.40 -4.74 -23.68
CA ASP A 6 0.86 -6.10 -23.36
C ASP A 6 -0.30 -6.88 -22.72
N SER A 7 -0.89 -7.80 -23.49
CA SER A 7 -2.02 -8.63 -23.05
C SER A 7 -1.64 -9.57 -21.91
N GLY A 8 -0.41 -10.10 -21.91
CA GLY A 8 0.07 -10.97 -20.85
C GLY A 8 0.27 -10.21 -19.54
N LEU A 9 0.81 -9.00 -19.62
CA LEU A 9 1.00 -8.14 -18.47
C LEU A 9 -0.32 -7.60 -17.94
N ARG A 10 -1.27 -7.31 -18.83
CA ARG A 10 -2.63 -6.94 -18.45
C ARG A 10 -3.38 -8.07 -17.74
N SER A 11 -3.25 -9.32 -18.19
CA SER A 11 -3.80 -10.48 -17.48
C SER A 11 -3.20 -10.58 -16.08
N LYS A 12 -1.87 -10.55 -15.98
CA LYS A 12 -1.18 -10.58 -14.67
C LYS A 12 -1.60 -9.46 -13.73
N PHE A 13 -1.90 -8.27 -14.26
CA PHE A 13 -2.41 -7.16 -13.45
C PHE A 13 -3.81 -7.42 -12.90
N GLN A 14 -4.65 -8.16 -13.62
CA GLN A 14 -5.99 -8.53 -13.16
C GLN A 14 -5.97 -9.72 -12.19
N ASP A 15 -5.04 -10.65 -12.39
CA ASP A 15 -4.97 -11.90 -11.61
C ASP A 15 -4.18 -11.76 -10.31
N ALA A 16 -3.21 -10.84 -10.24
CA ALA A 16 -2.34 -10.66 -9.08
C ALA A 16 -2.76 -9.48 -8.19
N ALA A 17 -2.49 -9.59 -6.89
CA ALA A 17 -2.55 -8.44 -6.01
C ALA A 17 -1.60 -7.34 -6.52
N ILE A 18 -2.02 -6.07 -6.42
CA ILE A 18 -1.29 -4.94 -7.02
C ILE A 18 0.16 -4.83 -6.54
N GLN A 19 0.41 -5.16 -5.26
CA GLN A 19 1.73 -5.18 -4.64
C GLN A 19 2.66 -6.23 -5.28
N ASP A 20 2.10 -7.37 -5.64
CA ASP A 20 2.82 -8.51 -6.20
C ASP A 20 3.05 -8.30 -7.70
N PHE A 21 2.07 -7.74 -8.41
CA PHE A 21 2.23 -7.33 -9.79
C PHE A 21 3.46 -6.42 -9.99
N TYR A 22 3.58 -5.34 -9.21
CA TYR A 22 4.70 -4.40 -9.36
C TYR A 22 6.05 -5.00 -8.90
N ARG A 23 6.05 -6.05 -8.07
CA ARG A 23 7.25 -6.83 -7.71
C ARG A 23 7.69 -7.78 -8.81
N LEU A 24 6.74 -8.34 -9.57
CA LEU A 24 7.00 -9.26 -10.69
C LEU A 24 7.60 -8.56 -11.92
N LEU A 25 7.54 -7.22 -11.98
CA LEU A 25 8.20 -6.44 -13.03
C LEU A 25 9.72 -6.53 -12.89
N ALA A 26 10.41 -6.94 -13.96
CA ALA A 26 11.87 -7.04 -13.95
C ALA A 26 12.52 -5.71 -13.48
N PRO A 27 13.61 -5.74 -12.68
CA PRO A 27 14.24 -4.53 -12.12
C PRO A 27 14.64 -3.48 -13.16
N GLY A 28 15.03 -3.90 -14.37
CA GLY A 28 15.34 -3.00 -15.48
C GLY A 28 14.12 -2.48 -16.24
N TRP A 29 12.93 -3.04 -16.00
CA TRP A 29 11.72 -2.68 -16.72
C TRP A 29 11.03 -1.49 -16.04
N LYS A 30 11.20 -0.31 -16.65
CA LYS A 30 10.61 0.97 -16.22
C LYS A 30 10.78 1.24 -14.71
N PRO A 31 12.02 1.46 -14.22
CA PRO A 31 12.30 1.67 -12.80
C PRO A 31 11.50 2.82 -12.16
N GLN A 32 11.19 3.87 -12.94
CA GLN A 32 10.35 4.99 -12.49
C GLN A 32 8.91 4.55 -12.21
N LEU A 33 8.36 3.60 -12.98
CA LEU A 33 7.02 3.07 -12.75
C LEU A 33 6.96 2.30 -11.43
N ARG A 34 7.96 1.46 -11.17
CA ARG A 34 8.09 0.73 -9.89
C ARG A 34 8.19 1.69 -8.71
N LEU A 35 9.02 2.73 -8.83
CA LEU A 35 9.17 3.75 -7.79
C LEU A 35 7.87 4.51 -7.53
N HIS A 36 7.15 4.89 -8.59
CA HIS A 36 5.88 5.58 -8.47
C HIS A 36 4.82 4.69 -7.82
N ALA A 37 4.70 3.45 -8.26
CA ALA A 37 3.79 2.47 -7.66
C ALA A 37 4.12 2.25 -6.18
N ALA A 38 5.41 2.10 -5.82
CA ALA A 38 5.82 1.97 -4.43
C ALA A 38 5.41 3.18 -3.58
N ARG A 39 5.59 4.41 -4.07
CA ARG A 39 5.15 5.62 -3.36
C ARG A 39 3.65 5.64 -3.13
N VAL A 40 2.88 5.35 -4.18
CA VAL A 40 1.41 5.33 -4.12
C VAL A 40 0.93 4.26 -3.13
N LEU A 41 1.44 3.04 -3.25
CA LEU A 41 1.11 1.93 -2.37
C LEU A 41 1.50 2.21 -0.91
N SER A 42 2.64 2.85 -0.66
CA SER A 42 3.04 3.25 0.68
C SER A 42 2.14 4.32 1.28
N MET A 43 1.67 5.30 0.49
CA MET A 43 0.73 6.31 0.98
C MET A 43 -0.60 5.67 1.40
N PHE A 44 -1.17 4.81 0.55
CA PHE A 44 -2.43 4.12 0.88
C PHE A 44 -2.26 3.08 1.99
N GLY A 45 -1.12 2.40 2.05
CA GLY A 45 -0.81 1.44 3.09
C GLY A 45 -0.62 2.12 4.45
N SER A 46 0.10 3.24 4.51
CA SER A 46 0.35 3.94 5.76
C SER A 46 -0.91 4.62 6.30
N THR A 47 -1.77 5.19 5.44
CA THR A 47 -3.06 5.74 5.88
C THR A 47 -3.95 4.66 6.46
N TYR A 48 -4.06 3.50 5.80
CA TYR A 48 -4.84 2.38 6.31
C TYR A 48 -4.29 1.86 7.63
N LEU A 49 -2.97 1.73 7.76
CA LEU A 49 -2.33 1.31 9.02
C LEU A 49 -2.55 2.33 10.15
N CYS A 50 -2.46 3.62 9.85
CA CYS A 50 -2.78 4.68 10.81
C CYS A 50 -4.23 4.59 11.27
N GLU A 51 -5.18 4.51 10.35
CA GLU A 51 -6.62 4.38 10.65
C GLU A 51 -6.92 3.11 11.46
N GLN A 52 -6.32 1.98 11.08
CA GLN A 52 -6.45 0.73 11.82
C GLN A 52 -5.87 0.86 13.24
N MET A 53 -4.71 1.50 13.40
CA MET A 53 -4.14 1.77 14.72
C MET A 53 -5.06 2.67 15.57
N PHE A 54 -5.63 3.72 15.00
CA PHE A 54 -6.60 4.58 15.69
C PHE A 54 -7.88 3.82 16.08
N SER A 55 -8.41 3.00 15.17
CA SER A 55 -9.58 2.15 15.42
C SER A 55 -9.34 1.13 16.53
N ILE A 56 -8.14 0.54 16.59
CA ILE A 56 -7.72 -0.37 17.69
C ILE A 56 -7.53 0.40 19.01
N MET A 57 -7.09 1.65 18.95
CA MET A 57 -6.98 2.52 20.12
C MET A 57 -8.35 3.02 20.62
N ASP A 58 -9.40 2.99 19.78
CA ASP A 58 -10.72 3.53 20.10
C ASP A 58 -11.51 2.74 21.19
N PRO A 59 -11.45 1.40 21.32
CA PRO A 59 -12.09 0.70 22.44
C PRO A 59 -11.27 0.69 23.75
N ASN A 60 -9.97 1.02 23.73
CA ASN A 60 -9.09 0.90 24.91
C ASN A 60 -8.96 2.21 25.73
N LYS A 61 -9.86 3.18 25.53
CA LYS A 61 -10.16 4.23 26.53
C LYS A 61 -10.91 3.65 27.75
N ASN A 62 -10.57 2.43 28.16
CA ASN A 62 -11.15 1.76 29.30
C ASN A 62 -10.48 2.27 30.58
N LYS A 63 -11.12 3.25 31.21
CA LYS A 63 -11.10 3.61 32.65
C LYS A 63 -9.78 4.01 33.37
N HIS A 64 -8.58 3.77 32.81
CA HIS A 64 -7.32 4.01 33.55
C HIS A 64 -6.23 4.77 32.79
N ARG A 65 -6.56 5.69 31.88
CA ARG A 65 -5.52 6.54 31.26
C ARG A 65 -5.16 7.69 32.21
N SER A 66 -4.11 7.47 33.00
CA SER A 66 -3.45 8.52 33.78
C SER A 66 -3.13 9.71 32.86
N ARG A 67 -3.62 10.86 33.27
CA ARG A 67 -3.46 12.17 32.65
C ARG A 67 -1.96 12.49 32.57
N LEU A 68 -1.37 12.48 31.37
CA LEU A 68 -0.14 13.24 31.12
C LEU A 68 -0.57 14.70 31.07
N THR A 69 -0.52 15.35 32.23
CA THR A 69 -0.46 16.81 32.34
C THR A 69 1.01 17.21 32.29
N GLU A 70 1.27 18.26 31.52
CA GLU A 70 2.55 18.91 31.20
C GLU A 70 3.46 18.19 30.19
#